data_AF-I7ZXD2-F1
#
_entry.id   AF-I7ZXD2-F1
#
_cell.length_a   1.000
_cell.length_b   1.000
_cell.length_c   1.000
_cell.angle_alpha   90.00
_cell.angle_beta   90.00
_cell.angle_gamma   90.00
#
_symmetry.space_group_name_H-M   'P 1'
#
loop_
_entity.id
_entity.type
_entity.pdbx_description
1 polymer ?
#
loop_
_entity_poly.entity_id
_entity_poly.type
_entity_poly.pdbx_seq_one_letter_code
_entity_poly.pdbx_strand_id
1 'polypeptide(L)'
;MPGFLNLPPELIFQVYCSLDTIGDAYFLSQTCQQTYSIFRRPQSQPKIFEAIIDNIIQEAAPTKAWLEAQFGPGSLWQPTEAELPADLTEEETIKFLLNVGFPAVNLTRMGFNSSDLTSPTKTHA
;
A
#
# COMPACT_ATOMS: atom_id res chain seq x y z
N MET A 1 -18.15 23.29 -24.11
CA MET A 1 -18.04 22.67 -22.77
C MET A 1 -16.92 23.37 -22.03
N PRO A 2 -17.14 23.90 -20.81
CA PRO A 2 -16.03 24.40 -20.01
C PRO A 2 -15.11 23.21 -19.70
N GLY A 3 -13.87 23.27 -20.17
CA GLY A 3 -12.88 22.24 -19.91
C GLY A 3 -12.47 22.20 -18.44
N PHE A 4 -11.79 21.14 -18.03
CA PHE A 4 -11.27 20.93 -16.67
C PHE A 4 -10.49 22.14 -16.11
N LEU A 5 -9.83 22.91 -16.98
CA LEU A 5 -9.08 24.13 -16.66
C LEU A 5 -9.95 25.34 -16.24
N ASN A 6 -11.25 25.28 -16.49
CA ASN A 6 -12.20 26.34 -16.11
C ASN A 6 -12.93 26.01 -14.79
N LEU A 7 -12.60 24.88 -14.16
CA LEU A 7 -13.21 24.51 -12.90
C LEU A 7 -12.66 25.38 -11.76
N PRO A 8 -13.51 25.76 -10.79
CA PRO A 8 -13.06 26.35 -9.54
C PRO A 8 -12.02 25.45 -8.85
N PRO A 9 -11.01 26.02 -8.18
CA PRO A 9 -9.99 25.26 -7.45
C PRO A 9 -10.56 24.23 -6.46
N GLU A 10 -11.71 24.52 -5.88
CA GLU A 10 -12.41 23.64 -4.93
C GLU A 10 -12.88 22.36 -5.60
N LEU A 11 -13.38 22.44 -6.84
CA LEU A 11 -13.80 21.24 -7.60
C LEU A 11 -12.60 20.42 -8.05
N ILE A 12 -11.51 21.06 -8.46
CA ILE A 12 -10.27 20.36 -8.80
C ILE A 12 -9.68 19.66 -7.56
N PHE A 13 -9.76 20.30 -6.39
CA PHE A 13 -9.37 19.67 -5.13
C PHE A 13 -10.23 18.43 -4.81
N GLN A 14 -11.56 18.49 -5.03
CA GLN A 14 -12.42 17.31 -4.88
C GLN A 14 -12.05 16.18 -5.84
N VAL A 15 -11.68 16.50 -7.10
CA VAL A 15 -11.18 15.51 -8.05
C VAL A 15 -9.91 14.83 -7.54
N TYR A 16 -8.99 15.57 -6.90
CA TYR A 16 -7.82 14.93 -6.26
C TYR A 16 -8.21 13.99 -5.12
N CYS A 17 -9.17 14.38 -4.27
CA CYS A 17 -9.61 13.57 -3.14
C CYS A 17 -10.41 12.32 -3.56
N SER A 18 -10.89 12.25 -4.79
CA SER A 18 -11.58 11.06 -5.32
C SER A 18 -10.65 10.10 -6.07
N LEU A 19 -9.34 10.33 -6.08
CA LEU A 19 -8.39 9.43 -6.75
C LEU A 19 -8.07 8.22 -5.87
N ASP A 20 -7.78 7.10 -6.52
CA ASP A 20 -7.41 5.84 -5.86
C ASP A 20 -5.90 5.62 -5.82
N THR A 21 -5.10 6.49 -6.45
CA THR A 21 -3.65 6.32 -6.47
C THR A 21 -2.88 7.63 -6.32
N ILE A 22 -1.76 7.56 -5.58
CA ILE A 22 -0.81 8.67 -5.46
C ILE A 22 -0.20 9.00 -6.84
N GLY A 23 -0.05 8.00 -7.71
CA GLY A 23 0.46 8.16 -9.07
C GLY A 23 -0.43 9.05 -9.92
N ASP A 24 -1.75 8.82 -9.91
CA ASP A 24 -2.71 9.63 -10.67
C ASP A 24 -2.77 11.06 -10.14
N ALA A 25 -2.68 11.24 -8.82
CA ALA A 25 -2.59 12.57 -8.23
C ALA A 25 -1.32 13.29 -8.70
N TYR A 26 -0.18 12.59 -8.74
CA TYR A 26 1.05 13.14 -9.30
C TYR A 26 0.87 13.52 -10.78
N PHE A 27 0.35 12.64 -11.63
CA PHE A 27 0.17 12.93 -13.05
C PHE A 27 -0.81 14.08 -13.30
N LEU A 28 -1.93 14.14 -12.55
CA LEU A 28 -2.88 15.25 -12.61
C LEU A 28 -2.20 16.58 -12.26
N SER A 29 -1.30 16.58 -11.27
CA SER A 29 -0.53 17.78 -10.90
C SER A 29 0.39 18.28 -12.00
N GLN A 30 0.77 17.43 -12.95
CA GLN A 30 1.64 17.80 -14.07
C GLN A 30 0.86 18.34 -15.28
N THR A 31 -0.49 18.30 -15.26
CA THR A 31 -1.30 18.70 -16.43
C THR A 31 -1.36 20.21 -16.65
N CYS A 32 -1.42 21.03 -15.59
CA CYS A 32 -1.42 22.49 -15.71
C CYS A 32 -0.97 23.20 -14.42
N GLN A 33 -0.75 24.52 -14.50
CA GLN A 33 -0.30 25.31 -13.36
C GLN A 33 -1.33 25.32 -12.21
N GLN A 34 -2.63 25.30 -12.51
CA GLN A 34 -3.68 25.31 -11.49
C GLN A 34 -3.69 24.01 -10.68
N THR A 35 -3.64 22.86 -11.34
CA THR A 35 -3.59 21.54 -10.67
C THR A 35 -2.30 21.37 -9.89
N TYR A 36 -1.16 21.78 -10.45
CA TYR A 36 0.12 21.80 -9.75
C TYR A 36 0.05 22.65 -8.48
N SER A 37 -0.50 23.86 -8.58
CA SER A 37 -0.60 24.80 -7.46
C SER A 37 -1.49 24.26 -6.35
N ILE A 38 -2.58 23.56 -6.69
CA ILE A 38 -3.45 22.91 -5.70
C ILE A 38 -2.70 21.75 -5.02
N PHE A 39 -2.06 20.88 -5.79
CA PHE A 39 -1.35 19.72 -5.25
C PHE A 39 -0.19 20.09 -4.32
N ARG A 40 0.53 21.19 -4.63
CA ARG A 40 1.67 21.68 -3.83
C ARG A 40 1.27 22.49 -2.60
N ARG A 41 -0.01 22.85 -2.42
CA ARG A 41 -0.44 23.64 -1.26
C ARG A 41 -0.25 22.81 0.02
N PRO A 42 0.44 23.36 1.06
CA PRO A 42 0.68 22.64 2.31
C PRO A 42 -0.59 22.14 3.01
N GLN A 43 -1.71 22.83 2.83
CA GLN A 43 -3.01 22.46 3.43
C GLN A 43 -3.79 21.44 2.59
N SER A 44 -3.50 21.34 1.29
CA SER A 44 -4.21 20.46 0.36
C SER A 44 -3.52 19.12 0.23
N GLN A 45 -2.18 19.11 0.15
CA GLN A 45 -1.42 17.89 -0.11
C GLN A 45 -1.66 16.76 0.92
N PRO A 46 -1.63 17.03 2.25
CA PRO A 46 -1.90 15.98 3.23
C PRO A 46 -3.31 15.41 3.08
N LYS A 47 -4.31 16.27 2.87
CA LYS A 47 -5.71 15.86 2.69
C LYS A 47 -5.94 15.03 1.43
N ILE A 48 -5.22 15.34 0.36
CA ILE A 48 -5.26 14.55 -0.88
C ILE A 48 -4.69 13.17 -0.61
N PHE A 49 -3.55 13.06 0.10
CA PHE A 49 -2.98 11.77 0.44
C PHE A 49 -3.83 10.97 1.43
N GLU A 50 -4.37 11.61 2.46
CA GLU A 50 -5.33 10.98 3.39
C GLU A 50 -6.53 10.42 2.64
N ALA A 51 -7.17 11.22 1.78
CA ALA A 51 -8.32 10.75 1.00
C ALA A 51 -7.96 9.59 0.05
N ILE A 52 -6.81 9.65 -0.63
CA ILE A 52 -6.34 8.54 -1.48
C ILE A 52 -6.11 7.28 -0.64
N ILE A 53 -5.50 7.42 0.55
CA ILE A 53 -5.30 6.29 1.46
C ILE A 53 -6.66 5.70 1.89
N ASP A 54 -7.62 6.53 2.27
CA ASP A 54 -8.97 6.09 2.65
C ASP A 54 -9.70 5.40 1.49
N ASN A 55 -9.51 5.86 0.25
CA ASN A 55 -10.07 5.22 -0.94
C ASN A 55 -9.40 3.86 -1.25
N ILE A 56 -8.10 3.73 -0.97
CA ILE A 56 -7.33 2.49 -1.18
C ILE A 56 -7.61 1.45 -0.09
N ILE A 57 -7.75 1.88 1.16
CA ILE A 57 -8.00 0.99 2.29
C ILE A 57 -9.42 0.46 2.17
N GLN A 58 -9.54 -0.71 1.57
CA GLN A 58 -10.75 -1.51 1.68
C GLN A 58 -10.77 -2.09 3.10
N GLU A 59 -11.89 -1.96 3.83
CA GLU A 59 -12.06 -2.44 5.23
C GLU A 59 -11.84 -3.97 5.41
N ALA A 60 -11.48 -4.70 4.34
CA ALA A 60 -11.17 -6.12 4.39
C ALA A 60 -9.70 -6.36 4.77
N ALA A 61 -9.47 -7.29 5.70
CA ALA A 61 -8.14 -7.81 6.00
C ALA A 61 -7.42 -8.27 4.71
N PRO A 62 -6.10 -8.08 4.60
CA PRO A 62 -5.37 -8.42 3.38
C PRO A 62 -5.51 -9.91 3.08
N THR A 63 -5.88 -10.22 1.84
CA THR A 63 -5.96 -11.61 1.37
C THR A 63 -4.65 -12.03 0.72
N LYS A 64 -4.44 -13.34 0.58
CA LYS A 64 -3.26 -13.89 -0.10
C LYS A 64 -3.11 -13.33 -1.52
N ALA A 65 -4.20 -13.38 -2.28
CA ALA A 65 -4.23 -12.89 -3.66
C ALA A 65 -3.93 -11.39 -3.76
N TRP A 66 -4.43 -10.58 -2.80
CA TRP A 66 -4.12 -9.16 -2.76
C TRP A 66 -2.63 -8.91 -2.49
N LEU A 67 -2.05 -9.60 -1.51
CA LEU A 67 -0.62 -9.44 -1.20
C LEU A 67 0.27 -9.87 -2.37
N GLU A 68 -0.03 -10.99 -3.05
CA GLU A 68 0.72 -11.41 -4.24
C GLU A 68 0.56 -10.42 -5.41
N ALA A 69 -0.60 -9.76 -5.55
CA ALA A 69 -0.77 -8.70 -6.53
C ALA A 69 0.09 -7.46 -6.22
N GLN A 70 0.28 -7.13 -4.93
CA GLN A 70 1.10 -5.99 -4.51
C GLN A 70 2.60 -6.26 -4.54
N PHE A 71 3.02 -7.45 -4.11
CA PHE A 71 4.42 -7.79 -3.85
C PHE A 71 5.03 -8.76 -4.87
N GLY A 72 4.21 -9.34 -5.74
CA GLY A 72 4.61 -10.29 -6.77
C GLY A 72 4.12 -11.72 -6.49
N PRO A 73 3.84 -12.53 -7.53
CA PRO A 73 3.48 -13.93 -7.35
C PRO A 73 4.56 -14.71 -6.60
N GLY A 74 4.18 -15.50 -5.59
CA GLY A 74 5.12 -16.29 -4.81
C GLY A 74 6.00 -15.49 -3.84
N SER A 75 5.69 -14.22 -3.60
CA SER A 75 6.43 -13.37 -2.66
C SER A 75 6.07 -13.63 -1.18
N LEU A 76 5.19 -14.59 -0.89
CA LEU A 76 4.67 -14.82 0.45
C LEU A 76 5.36 -16.01 1.11
N TRP A 77 5.88 -15.77 2.31
CA TRP A 77 6.20 -16.83 3.24
C TRP A 77 4.91 -17.28 3.94
N GLN A 78 4.50 -18.50 3.67
CA GLN A 78 3.33 -19.13 4.28
C GLN A 78 3.79 -20.43 4.98
N PRO A 79 4.17 -20.34 6.26
CA PRO A 79 4.69 -21.48 7.01
C PRO A 79 3.60 -22.52 7.29
N THR A 80 4.04 -23.73 7.57
CA THR A 80 3.24 -24.76 8.25
C THR A 80 3.29 -24.57 9.77
N GLU A 81 2.38 -25.23 10.50
CA GLU A 81 2.38 -25.16 11.98
C GLU A 81 3.72 -25.56 12.60
N ALA A 82 4.45 -26.49 11.98
CA ALA A 82 5.76 -26.96 12.47
C ALA A 82 6.90 -25.94 12.25
N GLU A 83 6.70 -24.98 11.34
CA GLU A 83 7.68 -23.95 10.99
C GLU A 83 7.45 -22.64 11.76
N LEU A 84 6.34 -22.54 12.50
CA LEU A 84 6.05 -21.37 13.32
C LEU A 84 6.98 -21.32 14.54
N PRO A 85 7.46 -20.12 14.92
CA PRO A 85 8.22 -19.93 16.15
C PRO A 85 7.42 -20.35 17.39
N ALA A 86 8.06 -21.07 18.32
CA ALA A 86 7.38 -21.56 19.53
C ALA A 86 6.93 -20.45 20.49
N ASP A 87 7.51 -19.26 20.37
CA ASP A 87 7.17 -18.04 21.12
C ASP A 87 6.03 -17.23 20.49
N LEU A 88 5.59 -17.59 19.27
CA LEU A 88 4.43 -16.99 18.64
C LEU A 88 3.15 -17.54 19.28
N THR A 89 2.50 -16.74 20.12
CA THR A 89 1.32 -17.15 20.90
C THR A 89 0.03 -16.45 20.52
N GLU A 90 0.10 -15.41 19.68
CA GLU A 90 -1.05 -14.61 19.29
C GLU A 90 -1.85 -15.33 18.19
N GLU A 91 -3.10 -15.69 18.49
CA GLU A 91 -3.92 -16.54 17.63
C GLU A 91 -4.25 -15.93 16.26
N GLU A 92 -4.49 -14.62 16.20
CA GLU A 92 -4.84 -13.95 14.94
C GLU A 92 -3.64 -13.96 13.98
N THR A 93 -2.44 -13.76 14.50
CA THR A 93 -1.17 -13.79 13.77
C THR A 93 -0.89 -15.19 13.27
N ILE A 94 -1.08 -16.22 14.12
CA ILE A 94 -0.95 -17.63 13.71
C ILE A 94 -1.94 -17.93 12.57
N LYS A 95 -3.22 -17.58 12.73
CA LYS A 95 -4.24 -17.78 11.69
C LYS A 95 -3.89 -17.03 10.41
N PHE A 96 -3.39 -15.81 10.50
CA PHE A 96 -2.98 -15.01 9.36
C PHE A 96 -1.79 -15.65 8.62
N LEU A 97 -0.74 -16.06 9.32
CA LEU A 97 0.43 -16.68 8.71
C LEU A 97 0.08 -18.01 8.03
N LEU A 98 -0.74 -18.85 8.67
CA LEU A 98 -1.13 -20.16 8.13
C LEU A 98 -2.06 -20.04 6.91
N ASN A 99 -2.98 -19.06 6.90
CA ASN A 99 -4.00 -18.96 5.84
C ASN A 99 -3.63 -17.97 4.73
N VAL A 100 -2.91 -16.89 5.05
CA VAL A 100 -2.59 -15.78 4.14
C VAL A 100 -1.09 -15.74 3.85
N GLY A 101 -0.26 -15.78 4.89
CA GLY A 101 1.20 -15.63 4.80
C GLY A 101 1.66 -14.17 4.86
N PHE A 102 2.97 -13.98 5.01
CA PHE A 102 3.61 -12.67 5.15
C PHE A 102 4.56 -12.38 3.96
N PRO A 103 4.61 -11.14 3.44
CA PRO A 103 5.53 -10.79 2.35
C PRO A 103 7.00 -10.99 2.74
N ALA A 104 7.68 -11.88 2.01
CA ALA A 104 9.12 -12.10 2.07
C ALA A 104 9.81 -11.29 0.96
N VAL A 105 10.04 -10.00 1.23
CA VAL A 105 10.44 -9.00 0.23
C VAL A 105 11.55 -8.10 0.75
N ASN A 106 12.24 -7.43 -0.17
CA ASN A 106 13.20 -6.39 0.15
C ASN A 106 12.67 -5.01 -0.31
N LEU A 107 12.20 -4.22 0.64
CA LEU A 107 11.76 -2.85 0.45
C LEU A 107 12.93 -1.89 0.78
N THR A 108 13.89 -1.81 -0.14
CA THR A 108 15.14 -1.02 0.01
C THR A 108 14.90 0.45 0.42
N ARG A 109 13.87 1.11 -0.10
CA ARG A 109 13.54 2.50 0.27
C ARG A 109 13.08 2.66 1.71
N MET A 110 12.48 1.63 2.29
CA MET A 110 12.04 1.58 3.69
C MET A 110 13.14 1.00 4.62
N GLY A 111 14.26 0.50 4.07
CA GLY A 111 15.26 -0.24 4.83
C GLY A 111 14.73 -1.57 5.41
N PHE A 112 13.64 -2.10 4.86
CA PHE A 112 12.99 -3.31 5.34
C PHE A 112 13.33 -4.50 4.45
N ASN A 113 13.77 -5.62 5.03
CA ASN A 113 14.06 -6.85 4.31
C ASN A 113 13.58 -8.07 5.11
N SER A 114 12.66 -8.83 4.52
CA SER A 114 12.10 -10.08 5.05
C SER A 114 12.33 -11.27 4.11
N SER A 115 13.18 -11.12 3.09
CA SER A 115 13.42 -12.16 2.07
C SER A 115 13.95 -13.47 2.68
N ASP A 116 14.65 -13.37 3.81
CA ASP A 116 15.22 -14.50 4.53
C ASP A 116 14.17 -15.47 5.09
N LEU A 117 12.90 -15.04 5.24
CA LEU A 117 11.80 -15.90 5.71
C LEU A 117 11.55 -17.11 4.80
N THR A 118 11.85 -16.99 3.51
CA THR A 118 11.70 -18.11 2.55
C THR A 118 12.91 -19.03 2.50
N SER A 119 14.00 -18.66 3.17
CA SER A 119 15.17 -19.53 3.26
C SER A 119 14.88 -20.61 4.29
N PRO A 120 15.11 -21.90 3.97
CA PRO A 120 15.01 -22.95 4.97
C PRO A 120 15.97 -22.61 6.11
N THR A 121 15.42 -22.44 7.30
CA THR A 121 16.15 -22.10 8.52
C THR A 121 17.35 -23.03 8.62
N LYS A 122 18.57 -22.48 8.55
CA LYS A 122 19.77 -23.23 8.92
C LYS A 122 19.59 -23.65 10.36
N THR A 123 19.35 -24.93 10.58
CA THR A 123 19.35 -25.58 11.88
C THR A 123 20.68 -25.24 12.56
N HIS A 124 20.68 -24.28 13.48
CA HIS A 124 21.78 -24.14 14.41
C HIS A 124 21.64 -25.28 15.42
N ALA A 125 22.52 -26.26 15.25
CA ALA A 125 22.78 -27.35 16.18
C ALA A 125 23.32 -26.84 17.52
#